data_AF-A0A1I8N3D8-F1
#
_entry.id   AF-A0A1I8N3D8-F1
#
_cell.length_a   1.000
_cell.length_b   1.000
_cell.length_c   1.000
_cell.angle_alpha   90.00
_cell.angle_beta   90.00
_cell.angle_gamma   90.00
#
_symmetry.space_group_name_H-M   'P 1'
#
loop_
_entity.id
_entity.type
_entity.pdbx_description
1 polymer ?
#
loop_
_entity_poly.entity_id
_entity_poly.type
_entity_poly.pdbx_seq_one_letter_code
_entity_poly.pdbx_strand_id
1 'polypeptide(L)'
;MSIAPVIIEATAKHTATLIFMHGLGDTGHGWSSALAAIRPACMKVVCPTAPTQPVSLNAGFRMPSWFDLKTLDISGPEDEEGIKQASQNIHSMINTEIEKGVPAERIVLGGFSQGGALALYSALTYNKPLAGVVALSCWLPLHKQFPGLKTNSDEIPIFQCHGDFDPVVPYKFGQLSASYLKNFMKNVTFKTYNGLSHSSSEEEMDDMKDILAKWTNDYSNIKPRSSTASNVEQCCHIL
;
A
#
# COMPACT_ATOMS: atom_id res chain seq x y z
N MET A 1 -10.21 -2.29 -21.86
CA MET A 1 -11.21 -2.50 -20.79
C MET A 1 -10.46 -2.80 -19.51
N SER A 2 -10.79 -2.13 -18.40
CA SER A 2 -10.23 -2.47 -17.09
C SER A 2 -10.77 -3.83 -16.65
N ILE A 3 -9.88 -4.69 -16.16
CA ILE A 3 -10.26 -5.98 -15.58
C ILE A 3 -10.78 -5.70 -14.17
N ALA A 4 -11.92 -6.29 -13.81
CA ALA A 4 -12.46 -6.15 -12.46
C ALA A 4 -11.45 -6.67 -11.42
N PRO A 5 -11.30 -6.01 -10.27
CA PRO A 5 -10.43 -6.51 -9.19
C PRO A 5 -10.93 -7.85 -8.67
N VAL A 6 -10.02 -8.70 -8.21
CA VAL A 6 -10.37 -9.86 -7.39
C VAL A 6 -10.73 -9.34 -6.00
N ILE A 7 -11.91 -9.69 -5.51
CA ILE A 7 -12.43 -9.26 -4.21
C ILE A 7 -12.56 -10.46 -3.29
N ILE A 8 -12.00 -10.34 -2.09
CA ILE A 8 -12.13 -11.34 -1.01
C ILE A 8 -12.87 -10.67 0.14
N GLU A 9 -14.16 -10.99 0.27
CA GLU A 9 -15.05 -10.37 1.26
C GLU A 9 -14.68 -10.75 2.69
N ALA A 10 -14.80 -9.79 3.62
CA ALA A 10 -14.63 -10.02 5.06
C ALA A 10 -15.50 -11.20 5.55
N THR A 11 -14.97 -12.04 6.44
CA THR A 11 -15.75 -13.14 7.05
C THR A 11 -16.48 -12.73 8.33
N ALA A 12 -16.15 -11.55 8.87
CA ALA A 12 -16.87 -10.86 9.93
C ALA A 12 -17.37 -9.49 9.42
N LYS A 13 -17.86 -8.63 10.31
CA LYS A 13 -18.23 -7.26 9.95
C LYS A 13 -17.04 -6.58 9.25
N HIS A 14 -17.27 -6.12 8.02
CA HIS A 14 -16.27 -5.40 7.23
C HIS A 14 -15.95 -4.06 7.90
N THR A 15 -14.75 -3.93 8.45
CA THR A 15 -14.28 -2.70 9.11
C THR A 15 -12.87 -2.30 8.70
N ALA A 16 -12.21 -3.08 7.84
CA ALA A 16 -10.91 -2.78 7.25
C ALA A 16 -10.85 -3.23 5.80
N THR A 17 -10.00 -2.58 5.00
CA THR A 17 -9.69 -3.02 3.63
C THR A 17 -8.20 -3.05 3.41
N LEU A 18 -7.70 -4.12 2.79
CA LEU A 18 -6.39 -4.17 2.16
C LEU A 18 -6.57 -4.02 0.65
N ILE A 19 -5.90 -3.05 0.03
CA ILE A 19 -5.78 -2.95 -1.42
C ILE A 19 -4.36 -3.40 -1.78
N PHE A 20 -4.23 -4.52 -2.49
CA PHE A 20 -2.93 -5.15 -2.76
C PHE A 20 -2.60 -5.21 -4.25
N MET A 21 -1.53 -4.54 -4.66
CA MET A 21 -1.08 -4.48 -6.06
C MET A 21 -0.02 -5.56 -6.36
N HIS A 22 -0.27 -6.36 -7.39
CA HIS A 22 0.63 -7.43 -7.84
C HIS A 22 1.90 -6.89 -8.53
N GLY A 23 2.89 -7.75 -8.76
CA GLY A 23 4.12 -7.43 -9.50
C GLY A 23 3.93 -7.34 -11.02
N LEU A 24 4.94 -6.85 -11.73
CA LEU A 24 4.91 -6.73 -13.20
C LEU A 24 4.56 -8.06 -13.87
N GLY A 25 3.62 -8.03 -14.83
CA GLY A 25 3.23 -9.20 -15.63
C GLY A 25 2.21 -10.14 -14.98
N ASP A 26 1.92 -9.99 -13.68
CA ASP A 26 0.95 -10.80 -12.95
C ASP A 26 -0.49 -10.23 -13.06
N THR A 27 -1.43 -10.76 -12.28
CA THR A 27 -2.82 -10.28 -12.17
C THR A 27 -3.27 -10.23 -10.71
N GLY A 28 -4.45 -9.70 -10.45
CA GLY A 28 -5.06 -9.70 -9.10
C GLY A 28 -5.25 -11.11 -8.51
N HIS A 29 -5.23 -12.17 -9.32
CA HIS A 29 -5.33 -13.55 -8.83
C HIS A 29 -4.05 -14.02 -8.14
N GLY A 30 -2.87 -13.57 -8.59
CA GLY A 30 -1.57 -14.14 -8.18
C GLY A 30 -1.33 -14.09 -6.67
N TRP A 31 -1.81 -13.04 -6.00
CA TRP A 31 -1.68 -12.86 -4.55
C TRP A 31 -2.96 -13.17 -3.76
N SER A 32 -4.10 -13.29 -4.45
CA SER A 32 -5.41 -13.38 -3.79
C SER A 32 -5.51 -14.54 -2.79
N SER A 33 -5.04 -15.74 -3.15
CA SER A 33 -5.14 -16.92 -2.28
C SER A 33 -4.28 -16.80 -1.03
N ALA A 34 -3.04 -16.31 -1.18
CA ALA A 34 -2.14 -16.08 -0.05
C ALA A 34 -2.71 -15.02 0.91
N LEU A 35 -3.22 -13.92 0.37
CA LEU A 35 -3.85 -12.86 1.16
C LEU A 35 -5.15 -13.30 1.84
N ALA A 36 -5.94 -14.16 1.18
CA ALA A 36 -7.15 -14.73 1.77
C ALA A 36 -6.85 -15.53 3.04
N ALA A 37 -5.70 -16.22 3.08
CA ALA A 37 -5.27 -17.06 4.20
C ALA A 37 -4.77 -16.26 5.41
N ILE A 38 -4.17 -15.09 5.20
CA ILE A 38 -3.55 -14.30 6.27
C ILE A 38 -4.36 -13.11 6.77
N ARG A 39 -5.40 -12.69 6.04
CA ARG A 39 -6.18 -11.51 6.42
C ARG A 39 -6.93 -11.70 7.75
N PRO A 40 -7.06 -10.64 8.57
CA PRO A 40 -8.02 -10.62 9.67
C PRO A 40 -9.46 -10.79 9.19
N ALA A 41 -10.33 -11.39 10.01
CA ALA A 41 -11.72 -11.66 9.65
C ALA A 41 -12.54 -10.41 9.25
N CYS A 42 -12.21 -9.25 9.82
CA CYS A 42 -12.87 -7.98 9.54
C CYS A 42 -12.37 -7.27 8.27
N MET A 43 -11.33 -7.82 7.63
CA MET A 43 -10.64 -7.21 6.51
C MET A 43 -11.14 -7.78 5.18
N LYS A 44 -11.65 -6.90 4.31
CA LYS A 44 -11.82 -7.20 2.89
C LYS A 44 -10.47 -7.03 2.18
N VAL A 45 -10.19 -7.85 1.18
CA VAL A 45 -9.02 -7.69 0.31
C VAL A 45 -9.47 -7.36 -1.11
N VAL A 46 -8.85 -6.36 -1.70
CA VAL A 46 -9.05 -5.91 -3.08
C VAL A 46 -7.73 -6.08 -3.83
N CYS A 47 -7.69 -6.98 -4.79
CA CYS A 47 -6.52 -7.20 -5.65
C CYS A 47 -6.82 -6.71 -7.06
N PRO A 48 -6.55 -5.43 -7.39
CA PRO A 48 -6.72 -4.93 -8.75
C PRO A 48 -5.74 -5.60 -9.72
N THR A 49 -6.13 -5.65 -10.99
CA THR A 49 -5.22 -6.08 -12.08
C THR A 49 -4.78 -4.86 -12.87
N ALA A 50 -3.47 -4.72 -13.05
CA ALA A 50 -2.88 -3.63 -13.82
C ALA A 50 -3.32 -3.68 -15.30
N PRO A 51 -3.46 -2.53 -15.98
CA PRO A 51 -3.78 -2.51 -17.41
C PRO A 51 -2.65 -3.13 -18.25
N THR A 52 -3.01 -3.73 -19.38
CA THR A 52 -2.04 -4.25 -20.35
C THR A 52 -1.44 -3.12 -21.19
N GLN A 53 -0.16 -2.83 -20.99
CA GLN A 53 0.57 -1.77 -21.67
C GLN A 53 1.98 -2.25 -22.10
N PRO A 54 2.61 -1.59 -23.10
CA PRO A 54 3.99 -1.91 -23.45
C PRO A 54 4.94 -1.57 -22.30
N VAL A 55 6.00 -2.37 -22.12
CA VAL A 55 7.00 -2.17 -21.08
C VAL A 55 8.38 -2.02 -21.70
N SER A 56 8.99 -0.86 -21.52
CA SER A 56 10.28 -0.49 -22.13
C SER A 56 11.41 -1.44 -21.73
N LEU A 57 11.51 -1.83 -20.46
CA LEU A 57 12.48 -2.81 -19.96
C LEU A 57 12.39 -4.16 -20.70
N ASN A 58 11.18 -4.53 -21.14
CA ASN A 58 10.91 -5.78 -21.85
C ASN A 58 10.76 -5.56 -23.37
N ALA A 59 11.54 -4.63 -23.94
CA ALA A 59 11.55 -4.32 -25.36
C ALA A 59 10.17 -3.99 -25.96
N GLY A 60 9.30 -3.36 -25.16
CA GLY A 60 7.95 -2.97 -25.58
C GLY A 60 6.91 -4.10 -25.55
N PHE A 61 7.25 -5.28 -25.02
CA PHE A 61 6.29 -6.37 -24.87
C PHE A 61 5.10 -5.92 -24.01
N ARG A 62 3.88 -6.26 -24.44
CA ARG A 62 2.65 -5.85 -23.77
C ARG A 62 2.28 -6.84 -22.68
N MET A 63 2.20 -6.37 -21.45
CA MET A 63 1.84 -7.17 -20.28
C MET A 63 1.13 -6.31 -19.23
N PRO A 64 0.44 -6.90 -18.23
CA PRO A 64 -0.07 -6.14 -17.09
C PRO A 64 1.07 -5.36 -16.41
N SER A 65 0.96 -4.04 -16.39
CA SER A 65 1.97 -3.16 -15.78
C SER A 65 1.28 -1.95 -15.18
N TRP A 66 1.71 -1.50 -14.01
CA TRP A 66 1.13 -0.32 -13.35
C TRP A 66 1.55 0.98 -14.02
N PHE A 67 2.80 1.07 -14.45
CA PHE A 67 3.41 2.19 -15.18
C PHE A 67 4.51 1.64 -16.10
N ASP A 68 5.05 2.43 -17.04
CA ASP A 68 6.14 1.94 -17.87
C ASP A 68 7.42 1.77 -17.04
N LEU A 69 7.90 0.53 -16.95
CA LEU A 69 9.18 0.24 -16.31
C LEU A 69 10.28 0.35 -17.36
N LYS A 70 11.07 1.42 -17.29
CA LYS A 70 12.15 1.71 -18.25
C LYS A 70 13.44 0.98 -17.92
N THR A 71 13.76 0.86 -16.63
CA THR A 71 14.98 0.25 -16.12
C THR A 71 14.78 -0.16 -14.65
N LEU A 72 15.61 -1.09 -14.19
CA LEU A 72 15.79 -1.42 -12.77
C LEU A 72 17.17 -0.92 -12.30
N ASP A 73 17.46 0.34 -12.64
CA ASP A 73 18.59 1.11 -12.14
C ASP A 73 18.05 2.27 -11.30
N ILE A 74 18.50 2.38 -10.06
CA ILE A 74 18.10 3.44 -9.12
C ILE A 74 18.39 4.86 -9.64
N SER A 75 19.36 5.01 -10.53
CA SER A 75 19.73 6.28 -11.15
C SER A 75 19.06 6.51 -12.51
N GLY A 76 18.39 5.49 -13.03
CA GLY A 76 17.80 5.51 -14.36
C GLY A 76 16.49 6.30 -14.46
N PRO A 77 16.00 6.52 -15.69
CA PRO A 77 14.76 7.24 -15.91
C PRO A 77 13.54 6.45 -15.42
N GLU A 78 12.60 7.14 -14.79
CA GLU A 78 11.30 6.59 -14.39
C GLU A 78 10.17 7.13 -15.27
N ASP A 79 9.01 6.48 -15.26
CA ASP A 79 7.77 6.94 -15.90
C ASP A 79 6.95 7.78 -14.91
N GLU A 80 7.39 9.01 -14.67
CA GLU A 80 6.75 9.89 -13.67
C GLU A 80 5.27 10.11 -13.94
N GLU A 81 4.89 10.29 -15.21
CA GLU A 81 3.49 10.50 -15.58
C GLU A 81 2.66 9.23 -15.32
N GLY A 82 3.14 8.06 -15.76
CA GLY A 82 2.43 6.81 -15.52
C GLY A 82 2.33 6.44 -14.04
N ILE A 83 3.37 6.70 -13.23
CA ILE A 83 3.33 6.50 -11.78
C ILE A 83 2.24 7.38 -11.14
N LYS A 84 2.18 8.66 -11.52
CA LYS A 84 1.16 9.59 -11.01
C LYS A 84 -0.26 9.18 -11.41
N GLN A 85 -0.47 8.79 -12.67
CA GLN A 85 -1.77 8.32 -13.14
C GLN A 85 -2.19 7.01 -12.44
N ALA A 86 -1.27 6.05 -12.30
CA ALA A 86 -1.54 4.81 -11.58
C ALA A 86 -1.91 5.07 -10.12
N SER A 87 -1.20 6.00 -9.46
CA SER A 87 -1.49 6.41 -8.08
C SER A 87 -2.88 7.02 -7.94
N GLN A 88 -3.33 7.83 -8.90
CA GLN A 88 -4.68 8.38 -8.89
C GLN A 88 -5.74 7.28 -8.94
N ASN A 89 -5.52 6.23 -9.73
CA ASN A 89 -6.43 5.08 -9.76
C ASN A 89 -6.50 4.38 -8.39
N ILE A 90 -5.36 4.22 -7.71
CA ILE A 90 -5.34 3.65 -6.34
C ILE A 90 -6.06 4.59 -5.35
N HIS A 91 -5.85 5.91 -5.44
CA HIS A 91 -6.57 6.89 -4.62
C HIS A 91 -8.08 6.81 -4.84
N SER A 92 -8.54 6.63 -6.07
CA SER A 92 -9.95 6.39 -6.36
C SER A 92 -10.49 5.12 -5.69
N MET A 93 -9.73 4.03 -5.69
CA MET A 93 -10.12 2.80 -4.98
C MET A 93 -10.21 3.01 -3.47
N ILE A 94 -9.27 3.75 -2.86
CA ILE A 94 -9.34 4.14 -1.45
C ILE A 94 -10.62 4.94 -1.19
N ASN A 95 -10.93 5.94 -2.02
CA ASN A 95 -12.13 6.77 -1.87
C ASN A 95 -13.42 5.93 -1.96
N THR A 96 -13.48 4.96 -2.88
CA THR A 96 -14.62 4.03 -2.98
C THR A 96 -14.83 3.22 -1.69
N GLU A 97 -13.76 2.81 -1.02
CA GLU A 97 -13.86 2.10 0.26
C GLU A 97 -14.32 3.02 1.39
N ILE A 98 -13.87 4.27 1.40
CA ILE A 98 -14.34 5.30 2.33
C ILE A 98 -15.83 5.59 2.14
N GLU A 99 -16.29 5.72 0.91
CA GLU A 99 -17.70 5.92 0.58
C GLU A 99 -18.58 4.73 1.04
N LYS A 100 -18.02 3.52 1.04
CA LYS A 100 -18.67 2.31 1.58
C LYS A 100 -18.61 2.21 3.11
N GLY A 101 -18.04 3.20 3.79
CA GLY A 101 -18.04 3.31 5.25
C GLY A 101 -16.79 2.77 5.94
N VAL A 102 -15.70 2.48 5.22
CA VAL A 102 -14.41 2.09 5.80
C VAL A 102 -13.53 3.34 5.97
N PRO A 103 -13.26 3.83 7.20
CA PRO A 103 -12.40 4.99 7.40
C PRO A 103 -11.01 4.82 6.78
N ALA A 104 -10.36 5.91 6.35
CA ALA A 104 -9.02 5.86 5.77
C ALA A 104 -7.99 5.17 6.70
N GLU A 105 -8.08 5.43 8.00
CA GLU A 105 -7.26 4.81 9.07
C GLU A 105 -7.51 3.30 9.25
N ARG A 106 -8.41 2.72 8.44
CA ARG A 106 -8.73 1.30 8.36
C ARG A 106 -8.37 0.68 7.00
N ILE A 107 -7.75 1.45 6.12
CA ILE A 107 -7.32 1.02 4.79
C ILE A 107 -5.80 0.85 4.78
N VAL A 108 -5.36 -0.35 4.43
CA VAL A 108 -3.95 -0.69 4.21
C VAL A 108 -3.70 -0.73 2.71
N LEU A 109 -2.60 -0.12 2.26
CA LEU A 109 -2.08 -0.39 0.91
C LEU A 109 -0.99 -1.45 1.00
N GLY A 110 -1.01 -2.38 0.07
CA GLY A 110 -0.01 -3.43 -0.04
C GLY A 110 0.46 -3.59 -1.47
N GLY A 111 1.65 -4.17 -1.66
CA GLY A 111 2.00 -4.67 -2.97
C GLY A 111 3.36 -5.36 -3.01
N PHE A 112 3.57 -6.05 -4.12
CA PHE A 112 4.82 -6.76 -4.42
C PHE A 112 5.52 -6.14 -5.64
N SER A 113 6.85 -6.00 -5.58
CA SER A 113 7.67 -5.51 -6.69
C SER A 113 7.14 -4.17 -7.24
N GLN A 114 6.80 -4.07 -8.53
CA GLN A 114 6.20 -2.87 -9.11
C GLN A 114 4.92 -2.40 -8.37
N GLY A 115 4.09 -3.33 -7.90
CA GLY A 115 2.90 -3.02 -7.11
C GLY A 115 3.24 -2.48 -5.72
N GLY A 116 4.31 -2.98 -5.10
CA GLY A 116 4.83 -2.45 -3.83
C GLY A 116 5.38 -1.04 -3.97
N ALA A 117 6.07 -0.75 -5.08
CA ALA A 117 6.51 0.59 -5.43
C ALA A 117 5.33 1.56 -5.58
N LEU A 118 4.27 1.12 -6.27
CA LEU A 118 3.05 1.90 -6.39
C LEU A 118 2.34 2.08 -5.03
N ALA A 119 2.32 1.07 -4.16
CA ALA A 119 1.74 1.17 -2.82
C ALA A 119 2.42 2.25 -1.98
N LEU A 120 3.76 2.26 -1.95
CA LEU A 120 4.55 3.28 -1.26
C LEU A 120 4.22 4.68 -1.78
N TYR A 121 4.33 4.88 -3.09
CA TYR A 121 4.06 6.19 -3.69
C TYR A 121 2.62 6.66 -3.42
N SER A 122 1.64 5.77 -3.63
CA SER A 122 0.23 6.09 -3.46
C SER A 122 -0.11 6.45 -2.02
N ALA A 123 0.45 5.72 -1.03
CA ALA A 123 0.21 6.02 0.37
C ALA A 123 0.78 7.37 0.79
N LEU A 124 2.02 7.68 0.37
CA LEU A 124 2.71 8.92 0.73
C LEU A 124 2.07 10.16 0.09
N THR A 125 1.47 10.01 -1.08
CA THR A 125 0.81 11.09 -1.86
C THR A 125 -0.71 11.13 -1.69
N TYR A 126 -1.29 10.27 -0.84
CA TYR A 126 -2.69 10.38 -0.44
C TYR A 126 -2.85 11.41 0.69
N ASN A 127 -3.99 12.09 0.74
CA ASN A 127 -4.20 13.25 1.63
C ASN A 127 -4.90 12.93 2.96
N LYS A 128 -5.14 11.65 3.27
CA LYS A 128 -5.72 11.20 4.55
C LYS A 128 -4.87 10.09 5.17
N PRO A 129 -4.80 10.00 6.52
CA PRO A 129 -4.02 8.97 7.19
C PRO A 129 -4.58 7.58 6.86
N LEU A 130 -3.70 6.72 6.37
CA LEU A 130 -3.97 5.30 6.11
C LEU A 130 -3.58 4.45 7.32
N ALA A 131 -4.12 3.24 7.40
CA ALA A 131 -3.77 2.29 8.47
C ALA A 131 -2.29 1.86 8.41
N GLY A 132 -1.72 1.83 7.20
CA GLY A 132 -0.30 1.55 6.96
C GLY A 132 -0.02 1.06 5.55
N VAL A 133 1.23 0.70 5.29
CA VAL A 133 1.72 0.24 3.99
C VAL A 133 2.53 -1.04 4.14
N VAL A 134 2.20 -2.07 3.36
CA VAL A 134 3.01 -3.29 3.21
C VAL A 134 3.72 -3.26 1.86
N ALA A 135 5.05 -3.29 1.87
CA ALA A 135 5.86 -3.10 0.68
C ALA A 135 6.84 -4.28 0.51
N LEU A 136 6.51 -5.23 -0.36
CA LEU A 136 7.27 -6.48 -0.52
C LEU A 136 8.20 -6.41 -1.74
N SER A 137 9.50 -6.64 -1.52
CA SER A 137 10.54 -6.78 -2.55
C SER A 137 10.49 -5.67 -3.61
N CYS A 138 10.44 -4.41 -3.17
CA CYS A 138 10.20 -3.26 -4.02
C CYS A 138 11.11 -2.06 -3.69
N TRP A 139 10.84 -0.91 -4.34
CA TRP A 139 11.56 0.35 -4.15
C TRP A 139 10.59 1.52 -4.01
N LEU A 140 11.05 2.67 -3.52
CA LEU A 140 10.31 3.93 -3.57
C LEU A 140 10.55 4.61 -4.93
N PRO A 141 9.55 4.72 -5.81
CA PRO A 141 9.73 5.39 -7.09
C PRO A 141 9.76 6.92 -6.89
N LEU A 142 10.43 7.64 -7.80
CA LEU A 142 10.61 9.09 -7.74
C LEU A 142 11.20 9.59 -6.41
N HIS A 143 12.00 8.75 -5.73
CA HIS A 143 12.52 8.98 -4.38
C HIS A 143 13.17 10.36 -4.19
N LYS A 144 13.81 10.92 -5.23
CA LYS A 144 14.45 12.26 -5.20
C LYS A 144 13.47 13.41 -5.01
N GLN A 145 12.18 13.20 -5.29
CA GLN A 145 11.14 14.23 -5.11
C GLN A 145 10.50 14.18 -3.71
N PHE A 146 10.85 13.18 -2.89
CA PHE A 146 10.43 13.10 -1.50
C PHE A 146 11.43 13.81 -0.56
N PRO A 147 10.96 14.48 0.50
CA PRO A 147 9.58 14.50 1.00
C PRO A 147 8.65 15.53 0.30
N GLY A 148 9.10 16.26 -0.73
CA GLY A 148 8.32 17.33 -1.37
C GLY A 148 6.96 16.92 -1.95
N LEU A 149 6.84 15.68 -2.47
CA LEU A 149 5.56 15.13 -2.96
C LEU A 149 4.64 14.59 -1.86
N LYS A 150 5.13 14.42 -0.63
CA LYS A 150 4.37 13.77 0.44
C LYS A 150 3.25 14.69 0.91
N THR A 151 2.04 14.16 0.95
CA THR A 151 0.84 14.84 1.49
C THR A 151 0.28 14.16 2.72
N ASN A 152 0.65 12.91 2.98
CA ASN A 152 0.14 12.13 4.10
C ASN A 152 0.89 12.43 5.41
N SER A 153 0.40 11.92 6.53
CA SER A 153 1.08 11.97 7.82
C SER A 153 2.42 11.21 7.78
N ASP A 154 3.42 11.66 8.55
CA ASP A 154 4.64 10.89 8.86
C ASP A 154 4.42 9.72 9.82
N GLU A 155 3.24 9.63 10.44
CA GLU A 155 2.89 8.61 11.43
C GLU A 155 2.45 7.29 10.80
N ILE A 156 2.04 7.28 9.52
CA ILE A 156 1.57 6.04 8.89
C ILE A 156 2.68 4.97 8.95
N PRO A 157 2.39 3.76 9.45
CA PRO A 157 3.40 2.73 9.57
C PRO A 157 3.68 2.10 8.20
N ILE A 158 4.97 1.87 7.91
CA ILE A 158 5.44 1.19 6.71
C ILE A 158 6.17 -0.08 7.14
N PHE A 159 5.66 -1.22 6.68
CA PHE A 159 6.28 -2.53 6.80
C PHE A 159 6.87 -2.91 5.44
N GLN A 160 8.16 -2.65 5.26
CA GLN A 160 8.89 -3.00 4.05
C GLN A 160 9.67 -4.30 4.27
N CYS A 161 9.62 -5.18 3.28
CA CYS A 161 10.23 -6.50 3.32
C CYS A 161 11.05 -6.75 2.05
N HIS A 162 12.12 -7.54 2.17
CA HIS A 162 12.93 -7.90 1.00
C HIS A 162 13.71 -9.20 1.24
N GLY A 163 13.82 -10.03 0.20
CA GLY A 163 14.79 -11.13 0.18
C GLY A 163 16.21 -10.65 -0.12
N ASP A 164 17.21 -11.15 0.60
CA ASP A 164 18.61 -10.74 0.37
C ASP A 164 19.23 -11.39 -0.89
N PHE A 165 18.55 -12.36 -1.50
CA PHE A 165 18.95 -13.08 -2.72
C PHE A 165 18.06 -12.72 -3.94
N ASP A 166 17.39 -11.57 -3.91
CA ASP A 166 16.54 -11.07 -5.00
C ASP A 166 17.37 -10.64 -6.22
N PRO A 167 17.28 -11.36 -7.37
CA PRO A 167 18.04 -11.05 -8.58
C PRO A 167 17.31 -10.05 -9.50
N VAL A 168 16.04 -9.73 -9.20
CA VAL A 168 15.19 -8.89 -10.07
C VAL A 168 15.18 -7.47 -9.54
N VAL A 169 14.78 -7.27 -8.29
CA VAL A 169 14.89 -5.98 -7.60
C VAL A 169 16.02 -6.12 -6.59
N PRO A 170 17.24 -5.66 -6.90
CA PRO A 170 18.38 -5.89 -6.04
C PRO A 170 18.09 -5.48 -4.60
N TYR A 171 18.41 -6.34 -3.63
CA TYR A 171 18.18 -6.10 -2.19
C TYR A 171 18.61 -4.69 -1.72
N LYS A 172 19.72 -4.20 -2.28
CA LYS A 172 20.23 -2.84 -2.04
C LYS A 172 19.20 -1.73 -2.34
N PHE A 173 18.31 -1.92 -3.31
CA PHE A 173 17.27 -0.94 -3.65
C PHE A 173 16.20 -0.88 -2.58
N GLY A 174 15.81 -2.04 -2.03
CA GLY A 174 14.95 -2.11 -0.86
C GLY A 174 15.58 -1.38 0.33
N GLN A 175 16.86 -1.67 0.63
CA GLN A 175 17.60 -1.03 1.71
C GLN A 175 17.70 0.49 1.54
N LEU A 176 18.01 0.97 0.33
CA LEU A 176 18.08 2.40 0.04
C LEU A 176 16.72 3.06 0.19
N SER A 177 15.65 2.45 -0.33
CA SER A 177 14.28 2.96 -0.19
C SER A 177 13.90 3.08 1.29
N ALA A 178 14.15 2.05 2.09
CA ALA A 178 13.89 2.08 3.53
C ALA A 178 14.71 3.16 4.25
N SER A 179 15.98 3.33 3.86
CA SER A 179 16.87 4.34 4.44
C SER A 179 16.39 5.76 4.10
N TYR A 180 15.95 5.98 2.86
CA TYR A 180 15.34 7.24 2.44
C TYR A 180 14.03 7.53 3.19
N LEU A 181 13.13 6.54 3.30
CA LEU A 181 11.86 6.67 4.02
C LEU A 181 12.08 7.05 5.49
N LYS A 182 13.07 6.44 6.16
CA LYS A 182 13.42 6.74 7.56
C LYS A 182 13.87 8.18 7.81
N ASN A 183 14.24 8.93 6.77
CA ASN A 183 14.59 10.35 6.91
C ASN A 183 13.36 11.26 7.11
N PHE A 184 12.15 10.82 6.74
CA PHE A 184 10.94 11.66 6.77
C PHE A 184 9.65 10.97 7.22
N MET A 185 9.73 9.68 7.57
CA MET A 185 8.66 8.87 8.14
C MET A 185 9.10 8.35 9.52
N LYS A 186 8.19 8.34 10.49
CA LYS A 186 8.50 7.95 11.87
C LYS A 186 8.50 6.44 12.08
N ASN A 187 7.65 5.73 11.34
CA ASN A 187 7.34 4.32 11.60
C ASN A 187 7.71 3.45 10.39
N VAL A 188 9.00 3.26 10.12
CA VAL A 188 9.49 2.43 9.00
C VAL A 188 10.22 1.19 9.51
N THR A 189 9.65 0.02 9.24
CA THR A 189 10.30 -1.28 9.42
C THR A 189 10.84 -1.75 8.09
N PHE A 190 12.08 -2.27 8.09
CA PHE A 190 12.67 -2.98 6.97
C PHE A 190 13.12 -4.35 7.47
N LYS A 191 12.40 -5.41 7.07
CA LYS A 191 12.72 -6.80 7.43
C LYS A 191 13.33 -7.52 6.24
N THR A 192 14.41 -8.26 6.51
CA THR A 192 15.13 -9.04 5.51
C THR A 192 14.87 -10.52 5.74
N TYR A 193 14.59 -11.26 4.68
CA TYR A 193 14.46 -12.71 4.72
C TYR A 193 15.66 -13.35 4.02
N ASN A 194 16.44 -14.13 4.78
CA ASN A 194 17.70 -14.71 4.32
C ASN A 194 17.45 -15.82 3.30
N GLY A 195 18.17 -15.79 2.18
CA GLY A 195 18.06 -16.73 1.07
C GLY A 195 16.79 -16.57 0.23
N LEU A 196 15.91 -15.61 0.55
CA LEU A 196 14.70 -15.36 -0.23
C LEU A 196 15.06 -14.62 -1.53
N SER A 197 14.52 -15.12 -2.64
CA SER A 197 14.69 -14.52 -3.97
C SER A 197 13.56 -13.52 -4.27
N HIS A 198 13.26 -13.26 -5.55
CA HIS A 198 12.14 -12.42 -5.96
C HIS A 198 10.78 -13.14 -5.83
N SER A 199 10.42 -13.50 -4.60
CA SER A 199 9.20 -14.21 -4.23
C SER A 199 8.78 -13.83 -2.80
N SER A 200 7.74 -14.48 -2.27
CA SER A 200 7.44 -14.48 -0.84
C SER A 200 7.89 -15.76 -0.14
N SER A 201 7.84 -15.75 1.20
CA SER A 201 8.10 -16.90 2.06
C SER A 201 7.00 -17.06 3.11
N GLU A 202 6.88 -18.22 3.74
CA GLU A 202 5.94 -18.44 4.85
C GLU A 202 6.20 -17.47 6.01
N GLU A 203 7.47 -17.27 6.39
CA GLU A 203 7.85 -16.31 7.43
C GLU A 203 7.37 -14.89 7.09
N GLU A 204 7.58 -14.44 5.85
CA GLU A 204 7.12 -13.11 5.41
C GLU A 204 5.60 -12.96 5.47
N MET A 205 4.88 -14.02 5.10
CA MET A 205 3.41 -14.04 5.14
C MET A 205 2.88 -14.05 6.58
N ASP A 206 3.57 -14.73 7.50
CA ASP A 206 3.24 -14.74 8.93
C ASP A 206 3.51 -13.37 9.58
N ASP A 207 4.61 -12.70 9.25
CA ASP A 207 4.81 -11.33 9.73
C ASP A 207 3.72 -10.40 9.17
N MET A 208 3.42 -10.51 7.87
CA MET A 208 2.36 -9.72 7.25
C MET A 208 1.01 -9.95 7.94
N LYS A 209 0.67 -11.20 8.29
CA LYS A 209 -0.52 -11.53 9.08
C LYS A 209 -0.55 -10.76 10.40
N ASP A 210 0.56 -10.78 11.13
CA ASP A 210 0.68 -10.12 12.43
C ASP A 210 0.56 -8.60 12.31
N ILE A 211 1.21 -7.98 11.32
CA ILE A 211 1.11 -6.52 11.14
C ILE A 211 -0.31 -6.12 10.74
N LEU A 212 -0.96 -6.89 9.86
CA LEU A 212 -2.32 -6.59 9.42
C LEU A 212 -3.28 -6.70 10.60
N ALA A 213 -3.15 -7.73 11.43
CA ALA A 213 -3.92 -7.88 12.65
C ALA A 213 -3.68 -6.72 13.61
N LYS A 214 -2.42 -6.31 13.82
CA LYS A 214 -2.06 -5.18 14.70
C LYS A 214 -2.70 -3.87 14.24
N TRP A 215 -2.51 -3.47 12.98
CA TRP A 215 -3.08 -2.22 12.45
C TRP A 215 -4.60 -2.24 12.36
N THR A 216 -5.22 -3.41 12.53
CA THR A 216 -6.67 -3.56 12.39
C THR A 216 -7.47 -3.98 13.61
N ASN A 217 -6.81 -4.44 14.67
CA ASN A 217 -7.44 -4.77 15.95
C ASN A 217 -7.42 -3.60 16.96
N ASP A 218 -6.50 -2.64 16.84
CA ASP A 218 -6.36 -1.55 17.82
C ASP A 218 -7.58 -0.61 17.92
N TYR A 219 -8.53 -0.68 16.99
CA TYR A 219 -9.71 0.18 16.98
C TYR A 219 -10.79 -0.19 18.01
N SER A 220 -10.78 -1.39 18.61
CA SER A 220 -11.71 -1.71 19.71
C SER A 220 -11.43 -0.88 20.97
N ASN A 221 -10.24 -0.25 21.07
CA ASN A 221 -9.81 0.55 22.21
C ASN A 221 -9.80 2.06 21.94
N ILE A 222 -10.08 2.50 20.70
CA ILE A 222 -10.16 3.93 20.36
C ILE A 222 -11.60 4.39 20.54
N LYS A 223 -11.92 4.94 21.72
CA LYS A 223 -13.12 5.76 21.87
C LYS A 223 -13.03 6.91 20.86
N PRO A 224 -14.08 7.20 20.08
CA PRO A 224 -14.07 8.37 19.22
C PRO A 224 -13.79 9.60 20.08
N ARG A 225 -12.77 10.39 19.71
CA ARG A 225 -12.55 11.71 20.31
C ARG A 225 -13.83 12.51 20.08
N SER A 226 -14.56 12.79 21.16
CA SER A 226 -15.75 13.63 21.13
C SER A 226 -15.38 14.97 20.51
N SER A 227 -15.97 15.29 19.37
CA SER A 227 -16.05 16.67 18.91
C SER A 227 -16.80 17.45 20.00
N THR A 228 -16.12 18.39 20.65
CA THR A 228 -16.76 19.36 21.53
C THR A 228 -17.75 20.17 20.70
N ALA A 229 -19.03 19.79 20.77
CA ALA A 229 -20.11 20.68 20.41
C ALA A 229 -20.11 21.81 21.45
N SER A 230 -19.87 23.03 20.99
CA SER A 230 -20.07 24.24 21.76
C SER A 230 -21.54 24.32 22.17
N ASN A 231 -21.83 24.14 23.45
CA ASN A 231 -23.09 24.52 24.05
C ASN A 231 -23.27 26.04 23.90
N VAL A 232 -24.17 26.46 23.02
CA VAL A 232 -24.81 27.77 23.13
C VAL A 232 -26.00 27.54 24.05
N GLU A 233 -25.83 27.88 25.32
CA GLU A 233 -26.92 27.88 26.30
C GLU A 233 -27.96 28.92 25.91
N GLN A 234 -29.18 28.43 25.74
CA GLN A 234 -30.41 29.19 25.55
C GLN A 234 -30.89 29.66 26.93
N CYS A 235 -30.60 30.91 27.28
CA CYS A 235 -31.20 31.57 28.44
C CYS A 235 -32.59 32.12 28.08
N CYS A 236 -33.63 31.38 28.46
CA CYS A 236 -34.99 31.89 28.65
C CYS A 236 -35.48 31.46 30.04
N HIS A 237 -35.63 32.42 30.97
CA HIS A 237 -36.70 32.49 31.98
C HIS A 237 -36.71 33.91 32.55
N ILE A 238 -37.72 34.73 32.20
CA ILE A 238 -38.86 35.10 33.05
C ILE A 238 -38.42 35.73 34.39
N LEU A 239 -38.37 37.06 34.44
CA LEU A 239 -39.29 37.96 35.17
C LEU A 239 -39.25 39.35 34.51
#